data_AF-A0A433A5G7-F1
#
_entry.id   AF-A0A433A5G7-F1
#
_cell.length_a   1.000
_cell.length_b   1.000
_cell.length_c   1.000
_cell.angle_alpha   90.00
_cell.angle_beta   90.00
_cell.angle_gamma   90.00
#
_symmetry.space_group_name_H-M   'P 1'
#
loop_
_entity.id
_entity.type
_entity.pdbx_description
1 polymer ?
#
loop_
_entity_poly.entity_id
_entity_poly.type
_entity_poly.pdbx_seq_one_letter_code
_entity_poly.pdbx_strand_id
1 'polypeptide(L)'
;MNSENCALFEFADKTADWTKSTLCGFEHLAGLRFSDAARRWLAAENILIRTTAFDPVGAASKSNAAAACLLLGHYQAAMRFFDAAEDEWRRTTDALATLDVPMAGASSSFHFHLAATVPGPLIAARRERYVQLAETALAIVRFNRLFITGHLETSRSLPDSARGLTLLLSDAFGPASPEVRLLSASAAVNDLSVIGEIYAAKIADIAGRPATLLTALSPECEQLERATLMTALLAVPIFARPHQSADAASNRISHHETSQNDVRHVRL
;
A
#
# COMPACT_ATOMS: atom_id res chain seq x y z
N MET A 1 -17.81 -33.86 -1.18
CA MET A 1 -17.46 -32.43 -0.97
C MET A 1 -15.97 -32.32 -1.20
N ASN A 2 -15.56 -31.80 -2.37
CA ASN A 2 -14.17 -31.86 -2.85
C ASN A 2 -13.28 -30.84 -2.13
N SER A 3 -12.03 -31.22 -1.83
CA SER A 3 -11.05 -30.37 -1.11
C SER A 3 -10.73 -29.05 -1.82
N GLU A 4 -10.86 -29.00 -3.15
CA GLU A 4 -10.68 -27.78 -3.96
C GLU A 4 -11.70 -26.69 -3.62
N ASN A 5 -12.97 -27.05 -3.37
CA ASN A 5 -13.98 -26.09 -2.96
C ASN A 5 -13.66 -25.52 -1.57
N CYS A 6 -13.19 -26.35 -0.65
CA CYS A 6 -12.82 -25.93 0.70
C CYS A 6 -11.65 -24.92 0.67
N ALA A 7 -10.65 -25.18 -0.17
CA ALA A 7 -9.49 -24.31 -0.33
C ALA A 7 -9.84 -22.98 -1.02
N LEU A 8 -10.83 -22.95 -1.93
CA LEU A 8 -11.33 -21.72 -2.56
C LEU A 8 -12.10 -20.84 -1.58
N PHE A 9 -12.98 -21.43 -0.75
CA PHE A 9 -13.70 -20.69 0.29
C PHE A 9 -12.76 -20.11 1.34
N GLU A 10 -11.77 -20.88 1.80
CA GLU A 10 -10.75 -20.40 2.76
C GLU A 10 -9.93 -19.23 2.20
N PHE A 11 -9.62 -19.25 0.89
CA PHE A 11 -8.87 -18.16 0.26
C PHE A 11 -9.68 -16.88 0.10
N ALA A 12 -10.97 -17.00 -0.26
CA ALA A 12 -11.87 -15.85 -0.33
C ALA A 12 -12.01 -15.17 1.04
N ASP A 13 -12.12 -15.96 2.10
CA ASP A 13 -12.20 -15.48 3.49
C ASP A 13 -10.92 -14.74 3.91
N LYS A 14 -9.75 -15.34 3.63
CA LYS A 14 -8.44 -14.69 3.86
C LYS A 14 -8.26 -13.38 3.09
N THR A 15 -8.78 -13.31 1.86
CA THR A 15 -8.72 -12.08 1.03
C THR A 15 -9.61 -10.98 1.59
N ALA A 16 -10.79 -11.33 2.12
CA ALA A 16 -11.67 -10.39 2.80
C ALA A 16 -11.03 -9.86 4.10
N ASP A 17 -10.41 -10.74 4.89
CA ASP A 17 -9.69 -10.37 6.11
C ASP A 17 -8.47 -9.49 5.83
N TRP A 18 -7.71 -9.81 4.78
CA TRP A 18 -6.62 -8.97 4.30
C TRP A 18 -7.13 -7.59 3.88
N THR A 19 -8.25 -7.53 3.13
CA THR A 19 -8.85 -6.28 2.66
C THR A 19 -9.21 -5.39 3.84
N LYS A 20 -9.93 -5.95 4.82
CA LYS A 20 -10.33 -5.25 6.05
C LYS A 20 -9.13 -4.75 6.84
N SER A 21 -8.12 -5.59 7.02
CA SER A 21 -6.90 -5.23 7.78
C SER A 21 -6.11 -4.13 7.09
N THR A 22 -6.01 -4.19 5.76
CA THR A 22 -5.29 -3.18 4.97
C THR A 22 -6.02 -1.83 4.96
N LEU A 23 -7.35 -1.83 4.83
CA LEU A 23 -8.17 -0.61 4.98
C LEU A 23 -8.02 0.01 6.37
N CYS A 24 -8.03 -0.81 7.43
CA CYS A 24 -7.76 -0.34 8.79
C CYS A 24 -6.38 0.33 8.90
N GLY A 25 -5.37 -0.19 8.21
CA GLY A 25 -4.07 0.47 8.12
C GLY A 25 -4.14 1.86 7.47
N PHE A 26 -4.90 2.02 6.38
CA PHE A 26 -5.15 3.34 5.79
C PHE A 26 -5.94 4.27 6.72
N GLU A 27 -6.93 3.77 7.47
CA GLU A 27 -7.67 4.56 8.48
C GLU A 27 -6.73 5.09 9.57
N HIS A 28 -5.76 4.28 9.99
CA HIS A 28 -4.72 4.72 10.91
C HIS A 28 -3.83 5.80 10.29
N LEU A 29 -3.45 5.69 9.00
CA LEU A 29 -2.73 6.76 8.31
C LEU A 29 -3.54 8.04 8.17
N ALA A 30 -4.84 7.95 7.87
CA ALA A 30 -5.73 9.09 7.82
C ALA A 30 -5.79 9.83 9.17
N GLY A 31 -5.74 9.08 10.27
CA GLY A 31 -5.64 9.62 11.63
C GLY A 31 -4.20 9.90 12.10
N LEU A 32 -3.20 9.88 11.23
CA LEU A 32 -1.78 10.12 11.53
C LEU A 32 -1.16 9.17 12.57
N ARG A 33 -1.73 7.98 12.74
CA ARG A 33 -1.27 6.92 13.65
C ARG A 33 -0.37 5.93 12.91
N PHE A 34 0.83 6.37 12.53
CA PHE A 34 1.74 5.60 11.67
C PHE A 34 2.14 4.22 12.23
N SER A 35 2.44 4.12 13.52
CA SER A 35 2.79 2.83 14.15
C SER A 35 1.60 1.85 14.18
N ASP A 36 0.37 2.35 14.34
CA ASP A 36 -0.83 1.50 14.29
C ASP A 36 -1.06 0.99 12.86
N ALA A 37 -0.91 1.85 11.85
CA ALA A 37 -0.99 1.46 10.45
C ALA A 37 0.01 0.35 10.13
N ALA A 38 1.27 0.53 10.55
CA ALA A 38 2.32 -0.45 10.37
C ALA A 38 1.98 -1.81 11.00
N ARG A 39 1.48 -1.82 12.24
CA ARG A 39 1.04 -3.06 12.92
C ARG A 39 -0.06 -3.77 12.14
N ARG A 40 -1.04 -3.05 11.60
CA ARG A 40 -2.13 -3.63 10.81
C ARG A 40 -1.62 -4.28 9.53
N TRP A 41 -0.72 -3.62 8.80
CA TRP A 41 -0.19 -4.18 7.55
C TRP A 41 0.75 -5.37 7.76
N LEU A 42 1.57 -5.36 8.81
CA LEU A 42 2.37 -6.55 9.17
C LEU A 42 1.47 -7.72 9.59
N ALA A 43 0.39 -7.47 10.31
CA ALA A 43 -0.58 -8.51 10.63
C ALA A 43 -1.27 -9.06 9.36
N ALA A 44 -1.64 -8.18 8.42
CA ALA A 44 -2.29 -8.57 7.16
C ALA A 44 -1.39 -9.42 6.27
N GLU A 45 -0.08 -9.18 6.27
CA GLU A 45 0.88 -9.99 5.50
C GLU A 45 0.94 -11.44 5.99
N ASN A 46 0.83 -11.66 7.30
CA ASN A 46 0.80 -13.00 7.88
C ASN A 46 -0.49 -13.81 7.61
N ILE A 47 -1.56 -13.18 7.11
CA ILE A 47 -2.85 -13.85 6.83
C ILE A 47 -2.79 -14.66 5.53
N LEU A 48 -2.00 -14.20 4.56
CA LEU A 48 -2.00 -14.74 3.20
C LEU A 48 -0.98 -15.87 3.08
N ILE A 49 -1.46 -17.09 2.88
CA ILE A 49 -0.63 -18.25 2.55
C ILE A 49 -1.15 -18.82 1.24
N ARG A 50 -0.69 -18.26 0.12
CA ARG A 50 -0.63 -18.89 -1.21
C ARG A 50 0.50 -18.25 -2.01
N THR A 51 1.13 -19.06 -2.85
CA THR A 51 2.09 -18.62 -3.88
C THR A 51 1.62 -19.20 -5.20
N THR A 52 0.77 -18.46 -5.90
CA THR A 52 0.42 -18.73 -7.31
C THR A 52 1.27 -17.84 -8.22
N ALA A 53 1.38 -18.20 -9.51
CA ALA A 53 2.10 -17.36 -10.47
C ALA A 53 1.46 -15.96 -10.65
N PHE A 54 0.14 -15.88 -10.45
CA PHE A 54 -0.63 -14.65 -10.39
C PHE A 54 -1.11 -14.44 -8.95
N ASP A 55 -0.49 -13.52 -8.22
CA ASP A 55 -0.83 -13.19 -6.82
C ASP A 55 -0.67 -11.69 -6.54
N PRO A 56 -1.54 -10.85 -7.12
CA PRO A 56 -1.47 -9.40 -6.90
C PRO A 56 -1.73 -9.03 -5.42
N VAL A 57 -2.56 -9.81 -4.71
CA VAL A 57 -2.87 -9.56 -3.29
C VAL A 57 -1.63 -9.79 -2.44
N GLY A 58 -0.90 -10.90 -2.65
CA GLY A 58 0.38 -11.15 -2.00
C GLY A 58 1.43 -10.09 -2.33
N ALA A 59 1.46 -9.59 -3.57
CA ALA A 59 2.37 -8.51 -3.97
C ALA A 59 2.09 -7.19 -3.23
N ALA A 60 0.81 -6.78 -3.19
CA ALA A 60 0.37 -5.60 -2.44
C ALA A 60 0.61 -5.75 -0.93
N SER A 61 0.36 -6.94 -0.38
CA SER A 61 0.57 -7.24 1.03
C SER A 61 2.05 -7.08 1.44
N LYS A 62 2.97 -7.67 0.67
CA LYS A 62 4.42 -7.50 0.88
C LYS A 62 4.86 -6.04 0.72
N SER A 63 4.30 -5.32 -0.25
CA SER A 63 4.55 -3.87 -0.40
C SER A 63 4.14 -3.09 0.85
N ASN A 64 2.96 -3.38 1.39
CA ASN A 64 2.44 -2.71 2.58
C ASN A 64 3.21 -3.11 3.85
N ALA A 65 3.69 -4.35 3.95
CA ALA A 65 4.61 -4.79 4.99
C ALA A 65 5.97 -4.08 4.91
N ALA A 66 6.50 -3.86 3.71
CA ALA A 66 7.71 -3.07 3.51
C ALA A 66 7.52 -1.62 3.98
N ALA A 67 6.40 -1.01 3.59
CA ALA A 67 6.00 0.32 4.04
C ALA A 67 5.84 0.39 5.57
N ALA A 68 5.26 -0.65 6.19
CA ALA A 68 5.16 -0.77 7.63
C ALA A 68 6.53 -0.83 8.32
N CYS A 69 7.46 -1.64 7.80
CA CYS A 69 8.82 -1.69 8.30
C CYS A 69 9.52 -0.33 8.18
N LEU A 70 9.31 0.40 7.08
CA LEU A 70 9.79 1.78 6.92
C LEU A 70 9.25 2.73 7.99
N LEU A 71 7.94 2.72 8.23
CA LEU A 71 7.29 3.55 9.25
C LEU A 71 7.81 3.26 10.67
N LEU A 72 8.28 2.03 10.91
CA LEU A 72 8.87 1.61 12.17
C LEU A 72 10.40 1.78 12.23
N GLY A 73 11.05 2.29 11.18
CA GLY A 73 12.52 2.46 11.11
C GLY A 73 13.29 1.15 10.91
N HIS A 74 12.63 0.04 10.58
CA HIS A 74 13.24 -1.27 10.35
C HIS A 74 13.74 -1.40 8.90
N TYR A 75 14.73 -0.60 8.50
CA TYR A 75 15.17 -0.47 7.11
C TYR A 75 15.61 -1.77 6.43
N GLN A 76 16.31 -2.65 7.14
CA GLN A 76 16.76 -3.94 6.58
C GLN A 76 15.58 -4.88 6.30
N ALA A 77 14.59 -4.92 7.20
CA ALA A 77 13.37 -5.70 6.99
C ALA A 77 12.54 -5.10 5.85
N ALA A 78 12.43 -3.77 5.79
CA ALA A 78 11.75 -3.06 4.71
C ALA A 78 12.37 -3.41 3.34
N MET A 79 13.70 -3.41 3.22
CA MET A 79 14.39 -3.75 1.97
C MET A 79 14.01 -5.15 1.47
N ARG A 80 14.05 -6.14 2.36
CA ARG A 80 13.66 -7.52 2.03
C ARG A 80 12.22 -7.63 1.53
N PHE A 81 11.29 -6.95 2.19
CA PHE A 81 9.89 -6.96 1.76
C PHE A 81 9.69 -6.22 0.44
N PHE A 82 10.42 -5.12 0.18
CA PHE A 82 10.36 -4.45 -1.13
C PHE A 82 10.90 -5.33 -2.26
N ASP A 83 12.03 -6.01 -2.05
CA ASP A 83 12.58 -6.94 -3.06
C ASP A 83 11.55 -8.04 -3.36
N ALA A 84 10.96 -8.64 -2.32
CA ALA A 84 9.94 -9.67 -2.50
C ALA A 84 8.64 -9.14 -3.15
N ALA A 85 8.21 -7.92 -2.84
CA ALA A 85 7.05 -7.29 -3.45
C ALA A 85 7.30 -6.97 -4.93
N GLU A 86 8.48 -6.47 -5.28
CA GLU A 86 8.88 -6.18 -6.66
C GLU A 86 8.91 -7.46 -7.51
N ASP A 87 9.46 -8.55 -6.98
CA ASP A 87 9.47 -9.84 -7.67
C ASP A 87 8.07 -10.42 -7.86
N GLU A 88 7.17 -10.25 -6.89
CA GLU A 88 5.77 -10.70 -6.99
C GLU A 88 4.96 -9.88 -8.01
N TRP A 89 5.16 -8.55 -8.04
CA TRP A 89 4.52 -7.70 -9.03
C TRP A 89 5.01 -7.98 -10.45
N ARG A 90 6.30 -8.25 -10.63
CA ARG A 90 6.86 -8.71 -11.92
C ARG A 90 6.22 -10.03 -12.36
N ARG A 91 6.20 -11.04 -11.48
CA ARG A 91 5.56 -12.34 -11.77
C ARG A 91 4.08 -12.19 -12.13
N THR A 92 3.36 -11.35 -11.39
CA THR A 92 1.95 -11.03 -11.67
C THR A 92 1.79 -10.38 -13.04
N THR A 93 2.68 -9.45 -13.40
CA THR A 93 2.68 -8.79 -14.72
C THR A 93 2.96 -9.78 -15.85
N ASP A 94 3.94 -10.67 -15.69
CA ASP A 94 4.25 -11.71 -16.68
C ASP A 94 3.08 -12.69 -16.86
N ALA A 95 2.40 -13.06 -15.76
CA ALA A 95 1.26 -13.97 -15.79
C ALA A 95 0.02 -13.38 -16.51
N LEU A 96 -0.11 -12.04 -16.59
CA LEU A 96 -1.20 -11.39 -17.33
C LEU A 96 -1.22 -11.72 -18.83
N ALA A 97 -0.07 -12.06 -19.42
CA ALA A 97 0.00 -12.49 -20.81
C ALA A 97 -0.84 -13.76 -21.07
N THR A 98 -0.99 -14.60 -20.04
CA THR A 98 -1.71 -15.87 -20.10
C THR A 98 -3.06 -15.85 -19.38
N LEU A 99 -3.40 -14.75 -18.69
CA LEU A 99 -4.66 -14.63 -17.98
C LEU A 99 -5.84 -14.58 -18.96
N ASP A 100 -6.86 -15.38 -18.67
CA ASP A 100 -8.13 -15.33 -19.39
C ASP A 100 -8.91 -14.09 -18.91
N VAL A 101 -9.18 -13.16 -19.83
CA VAL A 101 -9.87 -11.90 -19.54
C VAL A 101 -11.29 -12.02 -20.07
N PRO A 102 -12.27 -12.39 -19.23
CA PRO A 102 -13.62 -12.63 -19.72
C PRO A 102 -14.23 -11.36 -20.29
N MET A 103 -14.90 -11.52 -21.42
CA MET A 103 -15.70 -10.48 -22.10
C MET A 103 -17.11 -10.41 -21.49
N ALA A 104 -17.25 -10.41 -20.16
CA ALA A 104 -18.55 -10.19 -19.56
C ALA A 104 -18.89 -8.68 -19.64
N GLY A 105 -19.85 -8.36 -20.50
CA GLY A 105 -20.36 -7.01 -20.67
C GLY A 105 -21.51 -6.76 -19.72
N ALA A 106 -21.30 -5.93 -18.71
CA ALA A 106 -22.41 -5.35 -17.96
C ALA A 106 -23.17 -4.37 -18.87
N SER A 107 -24.37 -4.77 -19.28
CA SER A 107 -25.55 -3.91 -19.35
C SER A 107 -25.71 -2.88 -20.49
N SER A 108 -25.25 -3.15 -21.73
CA SER A 108 -25.88 -2.51 -22.89
C SER A 108 -25.79 -3.34 -24.17
N SER A 109 -26.83 -3.28 -25.00
CA SER A 109 -26.88 -3.92 -26.33
C SER A 109 -25.76 -3.41 -27.25
N PHE A 110 -25.30 -2.18 -27.05
CA PHE A 110 -24.13 -1.61 -27.74
C PHE A 110 -22.82 -2.30 -27.31
N HIS A 111 -22.58 -2.46 -26.00
CA HIS A 111 -21.38 -3.16 -25.52
C HIS A 111 -21.38 -4.64 -25.91
N PHE A 112 -22.55 -5.28 -25.96
CA PHE A 112 -22.70 -6.62 -26.46
C PHE A 112 -22.40 -6.70 -27.96
N HIS A 113 -22.94 -5.78 -28.77
CA HIS A 113 -22.69 -5.77 -30.21
C HIS A 113 -21.22 -5.49 -30.53
N LEU A 114 -20.58 -4.55 -29.81
CA LEU A 114 -19.15 -4.25 -29.91
C LEU A 114 -18.29 -5.46 -29.51
N ALA A 115 -18.63 -6.12 -28.40
CA ALA A 115 -17.96 -7.34 -27.95
C ALA A 115 -18.09 -8.50 -28.95
N ALA A 116 -19.23 -8.60 -29.64
CA ALA A 116 -19.49 -9.62 -30.64
C ALA A 116 -18.82 -9.33 -31.99
N THR A 117 -18.58 -8.07 -32.35
CA THR A 117 -17.98 -7.67 -33.64
C THR A 117 -16.46 -7.54 -33.59
N VAL A 118 -15.87 -7.12 -32.47
CA VAL A 118 -14.41 -6.92 -32.32
C VAL A 118 -13.90 -7.43 -30.96
N PRO A 119 -14.00 -8.74 -30.67
CA PRO A 119 -13.57 -9.31 -29.40
C PRO A 119 -12.06 -9.20 -29.16
N GLY A 120 -11.24 -9.42 -30.19
CA GLY A 120 -9.78 -9.41 -30.07
C GLY A 120 -9.21 -8.06 -29.58
N PRO A 121 -9.51 -6.94 -30.26
CA PRO A 121 -9.05 -5.61 -29.82
C PRO A 121 -9.50 -5.22 -28.41
N LEU A 122 -10.71 -5.62 -27.99
CA LEU A 122 -11.24 -5.33 -26.66
C LEU A 122 -10.52 -6.13 -25.56
N ILE A 123 -10.25 -7.41 -25.81
CA ILE A 123 -9.44 -8.25 -24.90
C ILE A 123 -8.02 -7.68 -24.78
N ALA A 124 -7.42 -7.29 -25.91
CA ALA A 124 -6.08 -6.68 -25.92
C ALA A 124 -6.04 -5.38 -25.11
N ALA A 125 -6.99 -4.47 -25.32
CA ALA A 125 -7.08 -3.21 -24.57
C ALA A 125 -7.33 -3.43 -23.06
N ARG A 126 -8.17 -4.41 -22.70
CA ARG A 126 -8.36 -4.77 -21.28
C ARG A 126 -7.07 -5.32 -20.66
N ARG A 127 -6.37 -6.20 -21.36
CA ARG A 127 -5.09 -6.74 -20.90
C ARG A 127 -4.04 -5.65 -20.74
N GLU A 128 -3.93 -4.74 -21.69
CA GLU A 128 -3.03 -3.58 -21.62
C GLU A 128 -3.32 -2.73 -20.37
N ARG A 129 -4.60 -2.48 -20.08
CA ARG A 129 -5.00 -1.80 -18.83
C ARG A 129 -4.56 -2.54 -17.57
N TYR A 130 -4.71 -3.87 -17.53
CA TYR A 130 -4.27 -4.65 -16.37
C TYR A 130 -2.75 -4.67 -16.19
N VAL A 131 -2.00 -4.71 -17.30
CA VAL A 131 -0.54 -4.55 -17.28
C VAL A 131 -0.18 -3.18 -16.71
N GLN A 132 -0.82 -2.11 -17.20
CA GLN A 132 -0.59 -0.75 -16.71
C GLN A 132 -0.87 -0.62 -15.20
N LEU A 133 -1.90 -1.29 -14.68
CA LEU A 133 -2.21 -1.31 -13.25
C LEU A 133 -1.10 -2.01 -12.44
N ALA A 134 -0.66 -3.20 -12.88
CA ALA A 134 0.42 -3.93 -12.21
C ALA A 134 1.74 -3.15 -12.24
N GLU A 135 2.08 -2.52 -13.36
CA GLU A 135 3.25 -1.65 -13.51
C GLU A 135 3.16 -0.41 -12.61
N THR A 136 1.97 0.16 -12.47
CA THR A 136 1.73 1.29 -11.57
C THR A 136 1.95 0.90 -10.11
N ALA A 137 1.45 -0.26 -9.68
CA ALA A 137 1.69 -0.77 -8.33
C ALA A 137 3.19 -1.04 -8.08
N LEU A 138 3.87 -1.63 -9.06
CA LEU A 138 5.33 -1.81 -9.02
C LEU A 138 6.08 -0.48 -8.93
N ALA A 139 5.64 0.55 -9.64
CA ALA A 139 6.23 1.88 -9.58
C ALA A 139 6.07 2.51 -8.18
N ILE A 140 4.93 2.31 -7.52
CA ILE A 140 4.74 2.71 -6.11
C ILE A 140 5.75 2.01 -5.19
N VAL A 141 5.93 0.69 -5.33
CA VAL A 141 6.91 -0.11 -4.56
C VAL A 141 8.31 0.48 -4.70
N ARG A 142 8.75 0.72 -5.94
CA ARG A 142 10.07 1.29 -6.23
C ARG A 142 10.23 2.70 -5.70
N PHE A 143 9.20 3.54 -5.80
CA PHE A 143 9.22 4.89 -5.25
C PHE A 143 9.35 4.85 -3.72
N ASN A 144 8.55 4.03 -3.03
CA ASN A 144 8.64 3.90 -1.58
C ASN A 144 10.01 3.37 -1.12
N ARG A 145 10.65 2.50 -1.89
CA ARG A 145 11.99 1.99 -1.60
C ARG A 145 13.05 3.11 -1.52
N LEU A 146 12.85 4.22 -2.25
CA LEU A 146 13.77 5.37 -2.21
C LEU A 146 13.92 5.93 -0.78
N PHE A 147 12.89 5.82 0.06
CA PHE A 147 12.91 6.27 1.46
C PHE A 147 13.92 5.51 2.33
N ILE A 148 14.34 4.29 1.97
CA ILE A 148 15.33 3.52 2.76
C ILE A 148 16.71 4.17 2.70
N THR A 149 17.07 4.76 1.56
CA THR A 149 18.44 5.21 1.30
C THR A 149 18.81 6.52 2.00
N GLY A 150 17.92 7.10 2.80
CA GLY A 150 18.22 8.20 3.72
C GLY A 150 18.63 9.53 3.07
N HIS A 151 18.52 9.66 1.74
CA HIS A 151 18.95 10.87 0.99
C HIS A 151 17.74 11.63 0.44
N LEU A 152 16.76 11.89 1.32
CA LEU A 152 15.49 12.53 0.94
C LEU A 152 15.65 14.00 0.51
N GLU A 153 16.74 14.66 0.88
CA GLU A 153 16.92 16.11 0.65
C GLU A 153 18.01 16.47 -0.37
N THR A 154 18.97 15.57 -0.64
CA THR A 154 20.15 15.88 -1.47
C THR A 154 20.16 15.20 -2.84
N SER A 155 19.28 14.23 -3.08
CA SER A 155 19.26 13.49 -4.33
C SER A 155 18.22 14.08 -5.30
N ARG A 156 18.68 14.56 -6.48
CA ARG A 156 17.79 14.97 -7.60
C ARG A 156 16.82 13.85 -8.03
N SER A 157 17.07 12.61 -7.62
CA SER A 157 16.29 11.44 -7.98
C SER A 157 14.88 11.40 -7.39
N LEU A 158 14.62 11.96 -6.19
CA LEU A 158 13.29 11.86 -5.59
C LEU A 158 12.25 12.74 -6.32
N PRO A 159 12.52 14.02 -6.64
CA PRO A 159 11.59 14.84 -7.42
C PRO A 159 11.34 14.30 -8.84
N ASP A 160 12.39 13.81 -9.52
CA ASP A 160 12.26 13.24 -10.87
C ASP A 160 11.45 11.93 -10.85
N SER A 161 11.68 11.08 -9.84
CA SER A 161 10.92 9.84 -9.65
C SER A 161 9.47 10.12 -9.27
N ALA A 162 9.22 11.14 -8.43
CA ALA A 162 7.87 11.58 -8.10
C ALA A 162 7.13 12.06 -9.34
N ARG A 163 7.77 12.87 -10.20
CA ARG A 163 7.17 13.33 -11.46
C ARG A 163 6.82 12.18 -12.40
N GLY A 164 7.75 11.23 -12.57
CA GLY A 164 7.50 10.02 -13.37
C GLY A 164 6.33 9.20 -12.83
N LEU A 165 6.29 8.99 -11.52
CA LEU A 165 5.20 8.27 -10.86
C LEU A 165 3.85 9.02 -10.97
N THR A 166 3.84 10.35 -10.89
CA THR A 166 2.62 11.16 -11.06
C THR A 166 1.98 10.94 -12.43
N LEU A 167 2.77 10.84 -13.50
CA LEU A 167 2.24 10.56 -14.84
C LEU A 167 1.56 9.18 -14.89
N LEU A 168 2.26 8.14 -14.42
CA LEU A 168 1.71 6.77 -14.40
C LEU A 168 0.41 6.69 -13.58
N LEU A 169 0.39 7.29 -12.39
CA LEU A 169 -0.80 7.30 -11.53
C LEU A 169 -1.95 8.12 -12.14
N SER A 170 -1.64 9.22 -12.83
CA SER A 170 -2.66 10.03 -13.50
C SER A 170 -3.32 9.26 -14.63
N ASP A 171 -2.55 8.48 -15.39
CA ASP A 171 -3.08 7.65 -16.46
C ASP A 171 -3.87 6.45 -15.93
N ALA A 172 -3.40 5.83 -14.82
CA ALA A 172 -4.02 4.63 -14.26
C ALA A 172 -5.26 4.90 -13.39
N PHE A 173 -5.24 5.96 -12.57
CA PHE A 173 -6.28 6.28 -11.59
C PHE A 173 -6.98 7.62 -11.83
N GLY A 174 -6.49 8.41 -12.77
CA GLY A 174 -6.93 9.77 -13.02
C GLY A 174 -6.10 10.82 -12.28
N PRO A 175 -6.05 12.06 -12.79
CA PRO A 175 -5.22 13.14 -12.26
C PRO A 175 -5.68 13.66 -10.89
N ALA A 176 -6.93 13.39 -10.50
CA ALA A 176 -7.49 13.76 -9.20
C ALA A 176 -7.40 12.64 -8.16
N SER A 177 -6.74 11.52 -8.49
CA SER A 177 -6.62 10.37 -7.60
C SER A 177 -5.90 10.74 -6.29
N PRO A 178 -6.24 10.08 -5.17
CA PRO A 178 -5.56 10.29 -3.90
C PRO A 178 -4.03 10.14 -4.00
N GLU A 179 -3.53 9.21 -4.80
CA GLU A 179 -2.11 8.96 -4.99
C GLU A 179 -1.40 10.15 -5.66
N VAL A 180 -2.00 10.71 -6.72
CA VAL A 180 -1.47 11.91 -7.40
C VAL A 180 -1.49 13.12 -6.45
N ARG A 181 -2.58 13.28 -5.71
CA ARG A 181 -2.71 14.32 -4.67
C ARG A 181 -1.66 14.16 -3.58
N LEU A 182 -1.34 12.92 -3.19
CA LEU A 182 -0.34 12.61 -2.17
C LEU A 182 1.07 13.02 -2.60
N LEU A 183 1.45 12.74 -3.85
CA LEU A 183 2.74 13.17 -4.41
C LEU A 183 2.83 14.69 -4.50
N SER A 184 1.74 15.33 -4.92
CA SER A 184 1.66 16.80 -5.03
C SER A 184 1.77 17.48 -3.66
N ALA A 185 1.04 16.96 -2.66
CA ALA A 185 1.12 17.43 -1.28
C ALA A 185 2.50 17.21 -0.68
N SER A 186 3.15 16.08 -0.99
CA SER A 186 4.51 15.77 -0.53
C SER A 186 5.57 16.75 -1.04
N ALA A 187 5.34 17.39 -2.19
CA ALA A 187 6.25 18.38 -2.75
C ALA A 187 6.00 19.81 -2.23
N ALA A 188 4.79 20.09 -1.73
CA ALA A 188 4.33 21.46 -1.48
C ALA A 188 3.98 21.75 0.00
N VAL A 189 3.72 20.74 0.82
CA VAL A 189 3.03 20.90 2.11
C VAL A 189 3.78 20.19 3.24
N ASN A 190 4.19 20.95 4.26
CA ASN A 190 4.75 20.42 5.53
C ASN A 190 3.67 20.06 6.57
N ASP A 191 2.39 20.19 6.19
CA ASP A 191 1.25 19.88 7.04
C ASP A 191 0.77 18.43 6.85
N LEU A 192 0.89 17.64 7.91
CA LEU A 192 0.44 16.25 7.94
C LEU A 192 -1.08 16.12 7.93
N SER A 193 -1.85 17.15 8.31
CA SER A 193 -3.32 17.10 8.30
C SER A 193 -3.87 16.86 6.90
N VAL A 194 -3.33 17.57 5.90
CA VAL A 194 -3.66 17.40 4.47
C VAL A 194 -3.35 15.99 3.98
N ILE A 195 -2.24 15.41 4.44
CA ILE A 195 -1.87 14.02 4.15
C ILE A 195 -2.93 13.05 4.71
N GLY A 196 -3.38 13.28 5.94
CA GLY A 196 -4.44 12.49 6.57
C GLY A 196 -5.76 12.55 5.78
N GLU A 197 -6.17 13.74 5.32
CA GLU A 197 -7.37 13.92 4.49
C GLU A 197 -7.27 13.20 3.15
N ILE A 198 -6.09 13.16 2.53
CA ILE A 198 -5.87 12.42 1.27
C ILE A 198 -6.01 10.91 1.50
N TYR A 199 -5.47 10.37 2.59
CA TYR A 199 -5.68 8.96 2.94
C TYR A 199 -7.15 8.65 3.25
N ALA A 200 -7.88 9.57 3.90
CA ALA A 200 -9.32 9.43 4.10
C ALA A 200 -10.08 9.36 2.77
N ALA A 201 -9.72 10.22 1.80
CA ALA A 201 -10.28 10.18 0.46
C ALA A 201 -9.95 8.88 -0.29
N LYS A 202 -8.74 8.32 -0.10
CA LYS A 202 -8.36 7.00 -0.64
C LYS A 202 -9.26 5.88 -0.12
N ILE A 203 -9.54 5.86 1.17
CA ILE A 203 -10.45 4.87 1.78
C ILE A 203 -11.85 5.00 1.17
N ALA A 204 -12.34 6.23 1.01
CA ALA A 204 -13.63 6.50 0.40
C ALA A 204 -13.69 6.05 -1.07
N ASP A 205 -12.63 6.25 -1.86
CA ASP A 205 -12.56 5.76 -3.25
C ASP A 205 -12.61 4.23 -3.31
N ILE A 206 -11.83 3.55 -2.47
CA ILE A 206 -11.82 2.09 -2.41
C ILE A 206 -13.19 1.54 -2.01
N ALA A 207 -13.86 2.17 -1.04
CA ALA A 207 -15.19 1.77 -0.57
C ALA A 207 -16.32 2.13 -1.56
N GLY A 208 -16.16 3.21 -2.33
CA GLY A 208 -17.16 3.74 -3.26
C GLY A 208 -17.19 3.07 -4.63
N ARG A 209 -16.21 2.21 -4.96
CA ARG A 209 -16.17 1.51 -6.24
C ARG A 209 -17.36 0.53 -6.37
N PRO A 210 -18.21 0.68 -7.40
CA PRO A 210 -19.41 -0.14 -7.53
C PRO A 210 -19.07 -1.62 -7.64
N ALA A 211 -19.59 -2.43 -6.71
CA ALA A 211 -19.51 -3.89 -6.78
C ALA A 211 -20.05 -4.44 -8.11
N THR A 212 -21.00 -3.74 -8.74
CA THR A 212 -21.60 -4.08 -10.03
C THR A 212 -20.66 -3.98 -11.24
N LEU A 213 -19.58 -3.19 -11.16
CA LEU A 213 -18.53 -3.18 -12.20
C LEU A 213 -17.52 -4.33 -11.99
N LEU A 214 -17.32 -4.74 -10.74
CA LEU A 214 -16.40 -5.82 -10.34
C LEU A 214 -17.00 -7.21 -10.56
N THR A 215 -18.32 -7.39 -10.40
CA THR A 215 -19.01 -8.67 -10.67
C THR A 215 -19.03 -9.05 -12.14
N ALA A 216 -18.69 -8.13 -13.05
CA ALA A 216 -18.50 -8.39 -14.48
C ALA A 216 -17.04 -8.77 -14.82
N LEU A 217 -16.13 -8.80 -13.84
CA LEU A 217 -14.74 -9.19 -14.00
C LEU A 217 -14.54 -10.65 -13.59
N SER A 218 -13.44 -11.27 -14.06
CA SER A 218 -12.98 -12.50 -13.42
C SER A 218 -12.51 -12.19 -11.99
N PRO A 219 -12.56 -13.16 -11.06
CA PRO A 219 -12.02 -13.00 -9.71
C PRO A 219 -10.56 -12.51 -9.69
N GLU A 220 -9.75 -12.93 -10.65
CA GLU A 220 -8.34 -12.54 -10.80
C GLU A 220 -8.20 -11.05 -11.16
N CYS A 221 -9.04 -10.56 -12.08
CA CYS A 221 -9.05 -9.15 -12.47
C CYS A 221 -9.53 -8.26 -11.32
N GLU A 222 -10.56 -8.68 -10.59
CA GLU A 222 -11.02 -7.98 -9.38
C GLU A 222 -9.91 -7.91 -8.33
N GLN A 223 -9.23 -9.02 -8.07
CA GLN A 223 -8.11 -9.07 -7.12
C GLN A 223 -6.97 -8.13 -7.53
N LEU A 224 -6.62 -8.09 -8.82
CA LEU A 224 -5.60 -7.18 -9.33
C LEU A 224 -5.98 -5.71 -9.15
N GLU A 225 -7.19 -5.31 -9.54
CA GLU A 225 -7.64 -3.93 -9.37
C GLU A 225 -7.64 -3.53 -7.89
N ARG A 226 -8.19 -4.39 -7.02
CA ARG A 226 -8.22 -4.15 -5.58
C ARG A 226 -6.81 -4.05 -4.98
N ALA A 227 -5.94 -5.00 -5.28
CA ALA A 227 -4.57 -5.02 -4.80
C ALA A 227 -3.77 -3.79 -5.24
N THR A 228 -3.95 -3.36 -6.50
CA THR A 228 -3.30 -2.19 -7.05
C THR A 228 -3.71 -0.92 -6.29
N LEU A 229 -5.01 -0.71 -6.04
CA LEU A 229 -5.50 0.42 -5.25
C LEU A 229 -5.05 0.37 -3.79
N MET A 230 -4.99 -0.83 -3.23
CA MET A 230 -4.62 -1.03 -1.82
C MET A 230 -3.11 -1.07 -1.59
N THR A 231 -2.31 -0.95 -2.64
CA THR A 231 -0.87 -0.73 -2.53
C THR A 231 -0.62 0.66 -1.93
N ALA A 232 0.07 0.70 -0.80
CA ALA A 232 0.31 1.91 -0.06
C ALA A 232 1.36 2.77 -0.75
N LEU A 233 1.02 4.03 -1.05
CA LEU A 233 1.99 5.06 -1.39
C LEU A 233 2.28 5.88 -0.13
N LEU A 234 3.56 6.06 0.19
CA LEU A 234 3.99 6.82 1.36
C LEU A 234 4.30 8.27 0.97
N ALA A 235 3.92 9.21 1.83
CA ALA A 235 4.19 10.64 1.64
C ALA A 235 5.56 11.03 2.21
N VAL A 236 6.30 11.87 1.49
CA VAL A 236 7.65 12.35 1.89
C VAL A 236 7.64 13.03 3.28
N PRO A 237 6.67 13.90 3.63
CA PRO A 237 6.66 14.59 4.92
C PRO A 237 6.59 13.67 6.14
N ILE A 238 6.19 12.40 5.97
CA ILE A 238 6.19 11.40 7.06
C ILE A 238 7.62 11.13 7.56
N PHE A 239 8.61 11.20 6.66
CA PHE A 239 10.01 10.85 6.94
C PHE A 239 10.95 12.06 7.06
N ALA A 240 10.50 13.25 6.66
CA ALA A 240 11.30 14.48 6.71
C ALA A 240 11.50 15.06 8.12
N ARG A 241 10.84 14.50 9.16
CA ARG A 241 11.03 14.95 10.54
C ARG A 241 12.18 14.17 11.19
N PRO A 242 13.14 14.83 11.84
CA PRO A 242 14.07 14.12 12.72
C PRO A 242 13.24 13.39 13.78
N HIS A 243 13.47 12.09 13.92
CA HIS A 243 12.95 11.32 15.05
C HIS A 243 13.37 12.06 16.32
N GLN A 244 12.45 12.76 16.97
CA GLN A 244 12.61 13.11 18.38
C GLN A 244 12.62 11.77 19.10
N SER A 245 13.82 11.27 19.39
CA SER A 245 13.97 10.03 20.12
C SER A 245 13.21 10.17 21.44
N ALA A 246 12.55 9.09 21.83
CA ALA A 246 11.87 8.96 23.11
C ALA A 246 12.86 8.96 24.31
N ASP A 247 14.10 9.45 24.16
CA ASP A 247 15.11 9.46 25.24
C ASP A 247 15.07 10.71 26.12
N ALA A 248 14.30 11.74 25.76
CA ALA A 248 14.16 12.93 26.61
C ALA A 248 13.29 12.70 27.86
N ALA A 249 12.55 11.58 27.93
CA ALA A 249 11.70 11.26 29.08
C ALA A 249 12.38 10.40 30.17
N SER A 250 13.49 9.71 29.86
CA SER A 250 14.21 8.90 30.86
C SER A 250 15.26 9.69 31.67
N ASN A 251 15.70 10.86 31.20
CA ASN A 251 16.73 11.66 31.87
C ASN A 251 16.21 12.71 32.87
N ARG A 252 14.91 12.70 33.22
CA ARG A 252 14.33 13.62 34.21
C ARG A 252 13.91 12.97 35.53
N ILE A 253 14.11 11.66 35.72
CA ILE A 253 13.68 10.95 36.94
C ILE A 253 14.85 10.65 37.91
N SER A 254 16.11 10.93 37.58
CA SER A 254 17.27 10.60 38.42
C SER A 254 17.91 11.76 39.20
N HIS A 255 17.29 12.95 39.25
CA HIS A 255 17.81 14.08 40.05
C HIS A 255 16.72 14.78 40.86
N HIS A 256 15.94 14.03 41.63
CA HIS A 256 15.28 14.60 42.81
C HIS A 256 15.00 13.51 43.83
N GLU A 257 15.80 13.49 44.90
CA GLU A 257 15.56 12.93 46.24
C GLU A 257 16.80 12.22 46.77
N THR A 258 17.59 12.96 47.54
CA THR A 258 18.20 12.50 48.81
C THR A 258 18.94 13.69 49.42
N SER A 259 18.17 14.61 50.00
CA SER A 259 18.69 15.49 51.04
C SER A 259 17.70 15.43 52.21
N GLN A 260 18.27 15.23 53.39
CA GLN A 260 17.68 15.32 54.74
C GLN A 260 16.85 14.14 55.26
N ASN A 261 17.49 13.32 56.10
CA ASN A 261 17.11 13.33 57.52
C ASN A 261 18.26 12.96 58.48
N ASP A 262 18.65 13.99 59.23
CA ASP A 262 19.29 14.16 60.53
C ASP A 262 19.78 13.00 61.43
N VAL A 263 21.04 13.17 61.87
CA VAL A 263 21.56 13.32 63.25
C VAL A 263 21.35 12.18 64.28
N ARG A 264 22.46 11.62 64.79
CA ARG A 264 22.89 11.77 66.21
C ARG A 264 24.28 11.15 66.50
N HIS A 265 25.03 11.93 67.27
CA HIS A 265 26.29 11.70 67.99
C HIS A 265 26.59 10.26 68.47
N VAL A 266 27.86 9.86 68.44
CA VAL A 266 28.69 9.59 69.65
C VAL A 266 30.18 9.82 69.31
N ARG A 267 30.87 10.62 70.14
CA ARG A 267 32.33 10.69 70.25
C ARG A 267 32.75 9.88 71.47
N LEU A 268 33.58 8.85 71.26
CA LEU A 268 34.89 8.61 71.88
C LEU A 268 35.40 7.24 71.40
#